data_AF-A0A818MR74-F1
#
_entry.id   AF-A0A818MR74-F1
#
_cell.length_a   1.000
_cell.length_b   1.000
_cell.length_c   1.000
_cell.angle_alpha   90.00
_cell.angle_beta   90.00
_cell.angle_gamma   90.00
#
_symmetry.space_group_name_H-M   'P 1'
#
loop_
_entity.id
_entity.type
_entity.pdbx_description
1 polymer ?
#
loop_
_entity_poly.entity_id
_entity_poly.type
_entity_poly.pdbx_seq_one_letter_code
_entity_poly.pdbx_strand_id
1 'polypeptide(L)'
;MPLKIRNLLKQVGDELILKIQLGRRPLKGKNLLCKMANYLTNSKFTDKQLELGYDEIYHSYLLITIENNHGFNVLQRIIKNAPKTTTGRTVLVLEKAMRIGLRYPIIPDEMIDLYDIPLTPNKPLTLNQLISTALHTGKDFFIYDAGENNMCQTFVEHVIECNGLMPNIVDQATLDALKSMDAKALISTLGSRSTIVKGATDLAASCHKLVFDNKIKLKNSKPKEFISLPNANIIRSKSTNAILQLENNVRSSFQEFNTIFDISGDALREALNVQWRLNNDNDLIFNEKLVILITDGAPNGLFTPLNGADPWIISNEFHRENITLVVVGVAESINECDDFYCALAQNTGGQYIPLVNAKDILENVIQGVINKETTFHQCFRYVRMEEIEKNSSFKYSYVKDRVIGMINECRTMDDIRNLFFNHRLSTY
;
A
#
# COMPACT_ATOMS: atom_id res chain seq x y z
N MET A 1 -6.48 15.54 -13.80
CA MET A 1 -5.94 15.91 -12.47
C MET A 1 -6.82 15.37 -11.33
N PRO A 2 -6.26 14.74 -10.28
CA PRO A 2 -6.99 14.27 -9.10
C PRO A 2 -7.75 15.37 -8.35
N LEU A 3 -8.87 15.04 -7.70
CA LEU A 3 -9.72 16.01 -6.98
C LEU A 3 -8.99 16.70 -5.81
N LYS A 4 -8.17 15.95 -5.06
CA LYS A 4 -7.37 16.48 -3.94
C LYS A 4 -6.44 17.62 -4.40
N ILE A 5 -5.76 17.44 -5.54
CA ILE A 5 -4.87 18.47 -6.11
C ILE A 5 -5.69 19.68 -6.57
N ARG A 6 -6.81 19.48 -7.28
CA ARG A 6 -7.67 20.60 -7.70
C ARG A 6 -8.14 21.44 -6.51
N ASN A 7 -8.52 20.80 -5.41
CA ASN A 7 -8.95 21.51 -4.21
C ASN A 7 -7.79 22.28 -3.55
N LEU A 8 -6.58 21.72 -3.52
CA LEU A 8 -5.40 22.42 -3.01
C LEU A 8 -5.03 23.60 -3.91
N LEU A 9 -5.04 23.44 -5.23
CA LEU A 9 -4.76 24.53 -6.18
C LEU A 9 -5.80 25.64 -6.14
N LYS A 10 -7.07 25.34 -5.84
CA LYS A 10 -8.06 26.39 -5.58
C LYS A 10 -7.75 27.25 -4.36
N GLN A 11 -6.99 26.73 -3.40
CA GLN A 11 -6.67 27.42 -2.15
C GLN A 11 -5.34 28.18 -2.23
N VAL A 12 -4.33 27.57 -2.84
CA VAL A 12 -2.95 28.10 -2.84
C VAL A 12 -2.32 28.16 -4.23
N GLY A 13 -3.08 27.91 -5.29
CA GLY A 13 -2.56 27.81 -6.66
C GLY A 13 -2.02 29.13 -7.19
N ASP A 14 -2.59 30.26 -6.78
CA ASP A 14 -2.19 31.60 -7.23
C ASP A 14 -1.12 32.25 -6.34
N GLU A 15 -0.71 31.57 -5.26
CA GLU A 15 0.39 32.04 -4.40
C GLU A 15 1.72 31.97 -5.16
N LEU A 16 2.58 32.97 -4.90
CA LEU A 16 3.89 33.07 -5.53
C LEU A 16 4.83 31.98 -5.02
N ILE A 17 5.51 31.32 -5.94
CA ILE A 17 6.62 30.41 -5.64
C ILE A 17 7.84 31.26 -5.29
N LEU A 18 8.37 31.04 -4.09
CA LEU A 18 9.56 31.70 -3.54
C LEU A 18 10.83 30.86 -3.75
N LYS A 19 10.70 29.53 -3.74
CA LYS A 19 11.83 28.60 -3.91
C LYS A 19 11.34 27.30 -4.54
N ILE A 20 12.13 26.73 -5.44
CA ILE A 20 11.98 25.36 -5.92
C ILE A 20 13.27 24.62 -5.62
N GLN A 21 13.16 23.39 -5.11
CA GLN A 21 14.28 22.49 -4.94
C GLN A 21 13.94 21.13 -5.54
N LEU A 22 14.88 20.51 -6.24
CA LEU A 22 14.82 19.11 -6.61
C LEU A 22 15.22 18.28 -5.40
N GLY A 23 14.37 17.35 -5.00
CA GLY A 23 14.69 16.34 -4.01
C GLY A 23 14.91 14.97 -4.64
N ARG A 24 15.94 14.25 -4.18
CA ARG A 24 16.17 12.84 -4.49
C ARG A 24 16.04 12.01 -3.22
N ARG A 25 15.31 10.89 -3.31
CA ARG A 25 15.21 9.93 -2.21
C ARG A 25 15.54 8.53 -2.72
N PRO A 26 16.49 7.80 -2.10
CA PRO A 26 16.76 6.42 -2.47
C PRO A 26 15.48 5.58 -2.34
N LEU A 27 15.21 4.71 -3.30
CA LEU A 27 14.06 3.80 -3.17
C LEU A 27 14.25 2.87 -1.97
N LYS A 28 13.28 2.86 -1.04
CA LYS A 28 13.27 1.90 0.07
C LYS A 28 13.20 0.48 -0.51
N GLY A 29 14.18 -0.35 -0.21
CA GLY A 29 14.30 -1.71 -0.79
C GLY A 29 15.15 -1.80 -2.07
N LYS A 30 15.86 -0.73 -2.48
CA LYS A 30 16.77 -0.77 -3.65
C LYS A 30 17.73 -1.96 -3.64
N ASN A 31 18.25 -2.33 -2.46
CA ASN A 31 19.19 -3.44 -2.33
C ASN A 31 18.55 -4.77 -2.75
N LEU A 32 17.26 -4.97 -2.48
CA LEU A 32 16.53 -6.16 -2.89
C LEU A 32 16.27 -6.14 -4.40
N LEU A 33 15.80 -5.00 -4.92
CA LEU A 33 15.52 -4.85 -6.35
C LEU A 33 16.79 -5.06 -7.19
N CYS A 34 17.91 -4.43 -6.82
CA CYS A 34 19.19 -4.62 -7.50
C CYS A 34 19.70 -6.05 -7.36
N LYS A 35 19.56 -6.70 -6.19
CA LYS A 35 19.93 -8.13 -6.02
C LYS A 35 19.10 -9.05 -6.90
N MET A 36 17.78 -8.86 -6.96
CA MET A 36 16.89 -9.65 -7.81
C MET A 36 17.20 -9.43 -9.29
N ALA A 37 17.36 -8.17 -9.72
CA ALA A 37 17.72 -7.85 -11.09
C ALA A 37 19.09 -8.45 -11.46
N ASN A 38 20.10 -8.32 -10.59
CA ASN A 38 21.41 -8.96 -10.79
C ASN A 38 21.30 -10.49 -10.85
N TYR A 39 20.54 -11.12 -9.95
CA TYR A 39 20.32 -12.56 -10.00
C TYR A 39 19.69 -12.99 -11.33
N LEU A 40 18.68 -12.26 -11.82
CA LEU A 40 18.01 -12.58 -13.08
C LEU A 40 18.87 -12.29 -14.32
N THR A 41 19.80 -11.34 -14.24
CA THR A 41 20.70 -10.94 -15.34
C THR A 41 22.09 -11.57 -15.28
N ASN A 42 22.40 -12.35 -14.24
CA ASN A 42 23.78 -12.73 -13.89
C ASN A 42 24.70 -11.49 -13.75
N SER A 43 24.31 -10.54 -12.89
CA SER A 43 25.01 -9.29 -12.55
C SER A 43 25.10 -8.21 -13.63
N LYS A 44 24.63 -8.47 -14.86
CA LYS A 44 24.68 -7.48 -15.95
C LYS A 44 23.88 -6.20 -15.67
N PHE A 45 22.88 -6.28 -14.78
CA PHE A 45 22.12 -5.09 -14.39
C PHE A 45 23.01 -4.04 -13.71
N THR A 46 23.81 -4.42 -12.71
CA THR A 46 24.76 -3.50 -12.07
C THR A 46 25.87 -3.07 -13.03
N ASP A 47 26.38 -3.96 -13.88
CA ASP A 47 27.38 -3.57 -14.88
C ASP A 47 26.83 -2.48 -15.81
N LYS A 48 25.58 -2.63 -16.28
CA LYS A 48 24.93 -1.63 -17.13
C LYS A 48 24.61 -0.35 -16.36
N GLN A 49 24.21 -0.47 -15.10
CA GLN A 49 23.99 0.69 -14.23
C GLN A 49 25.27 1.52 -14.10
N LEU A 50 26.43 0.88 -13.89
CA LEU A 50 27.74 1.53 -13.86
C LEU A 50 28.15 2.07 -15.23
N GLU A 51 27.91 1.32 -16.31
CA GLU A 51 28.19 1.75 -17.69
C GLU A 51 27.43 3.03 -18.06
N LEU A 52 26.18 3.16 -17.62
CA LEU A 52 25.34 4.34 -17.82
C LEU A 52 25.66 5.49 -16.85
N GLY A 53 26.59 5.29 -15.92
CA GLY A 53 26.98 6.28 -14.92
C GLY A 53 25.90 6.54 -13.86
N TYR A 54 25.12 5.51 -13.50
CA TYR A 54 24.09 5.62 -12.48
C TYR A 54 24.57 5.10 -11.14
N ASP A 55 24.71 6.00 -10.18
CA ASP A 55 25.21 5.66 -8.84
C ASP A 55 24.17 4.82 -8.07
N GLU A 56 22.93 5.30 -8.02
CA GLU A 56 21.81 4.57 -7.40
C GLU A 56 20.46 4.88 -8.06
N ILE A 57 19.43 4.08 -7.72
CA ILE A 57 18.04 4.31 -8.15
C ILE A 57 17.33 5.18 -7.11
N TYR A 58 16.86 6.35 -7.54
CA TYR A 58 16.18 7.34 -6.69
C TYR A 58 14.79 7.69 -7.21
N HIS A 59 13.93 8.08 -6.29
CA HIS A 59 12.68 8.78 -6.56
C HIS A 59 12.91 10.30 -6.53
N SER A 60 12.55 10.99 -7.60
CA SER A 60 12.68 12.45 -7.71
C SER A 60 11.36 13.16 -7.45
N TYR A 61 11.44 14.30 -6.77
CA TYR A 61 10.30 15.17 -6.45
C TYR A 61 10.74 16.63 -6.41
N LEU A 62 9.77 17.55 -6.44
CA LEU A 62 10.01 18.98 -6.26
C LEU A 62 9.50 19.44 -4.89
N LEU A 63 10.36 20.12 -4.14
CA LEU A 63 9.96 20.92 -2.98
C LEU A 63 9.71 22.35 -3.43
N ILE A 64 8.46 22.79 -3.29
CA ILE A 64 8.00 24.10 -3.71
C ILE A 64 7.67 24.89 -2.45
N THR A 65 8.43 25.95 -2.20
CA THR A 65 8.12 26.93 -1.16
C THR A 65 7.30 28.05 -1.78
N ILE A 66 6.06 28.21 -1.34
CA ILE A 66 5.17 29.31 -1.72
C ILE A 66 5.06 30.34 -0.60
N GLU A 67 4.72 31.57 -0.95
CA GLU A 67 4.20 32.55 0.00
C GLU A 67 2.86 32.04 0.57
N ASN A 68 2.61 32.27 1.85
CA ASN A 68 1.36 31.89 2.52
C ASN A 68 0.81 33.11 3.22
N ASN A 69 -0.04 33.83 2.48
CA ASN A 69 -0.74 35.00 2.98
C ASN A 69 -2.03 34.63 3.73
N HIS A 70 -2.44 33.35 3.67
CA HIS A 70 -3.71 32.85 4.22
C HIS A 70 -3.62 32.34 5.67
N GLY A 71 -2.49 32.48 6.35
CA GLY A 71 -2.34 32.21 7.79
C GLY A 71 -2.51 30.74 8.22
N PHE A 72 -2.79 29.83 7.29
CA PHE A 72 -2.92 28.39 7.54
C PHE A 72 -1.59 27.70 7.28
N ASN A 73 -0.72 27.68 8.29
CA ASN A 73 0.54 26.96 8.21
C ASN A 73 0.30 25.49 8.56
N VAL A 74 0.05 24.64 7.56
CA VAL A 74 -0.28 23.21 7.79
C VAL A 74 0.87 22.43 8.44
N LEU A 75 2.11 22.91 8.35
CA LEU A 75 3.23 22.38 9.13
C LEU A 75 2.98 22.46 10.65
N GLN A 76 2.27 23.49 11.14
CA GLN A 76 1.89 23.61 12.56
C GLN A 76 0.89 22.52 12.99
N ARG A 77 0.12 21.94 12.07
CA ARG A 77 -0.80 20.83 12.37
C ARG A 77 -0.11 19.47 12.39
N ILE A 78 0.94 19.29 11.60
CA ILE A 78 1.67 18.03 11.48
C ILE A 78 2.72 17.90 12.59
N ILE A 79 3.43 19.00 12.88
CA ILE A 79 4.41 19.06 13.96
C ILE A 79 3.73 19.72 15.15
N LYS A 80 3.17 18.91 16.07
CA LYS A 80 2.46 19.40 17.27
C LYS A 80 3.28 20.34 18.17
N ASN A 81 4.59 20.44 17.94
CA ASN A 81 5.53 21.30 18.66
C ASN A 81 6.41 22.15 17.72
N ALA A 82 6.05 22.33 16.44
CA ALA A 82 6.81 23.26 15.60
C ALA A 82 6.66 24.66 16.21
N PRO A 83 7.77 25.39 16.42
CA PRO A 83 7.70 26.79 16.83
C PRO A 83 6.76 27.50 15.86
N LYS A 84 5.92 28.42 16.37
CA LYS A 84 5.07 29.28 15.52
C LYS A 84 6.00 30.04 14.58
N THR A 85 6.28 29.47 13.41
CA THR A 85 7.06 30.14 12.38
C THR A 85 6.16 31.25 11.86
N THR A 86 6.48 32.47 12.26
CA THR A 86 5.89 33.74 11.81
C THR A 86 6.14 34.02 10.33
N THR A 87 6.80 33.10 9.63
CA THR A 87 7.10 33.21 8.21
C THR A 87 5.88 32.72 7.43
N GLY A 88 5.20 33.63 6.73
CA GLY A 88 4.11 33.36 5.80
C GLY A 88 4.61 32.58 4.58
N ARG A 89 5.05 31.34 4.79
CA ARG A 89 5.59 30.44 3.76
C ARG A 89 5.05 29.04 3.96
N THR A 90 4.89 28.29 2.88
CA THR A 90 4.47 26.89 2.92
C THR A 90 5.28 26.06 1.95
N VAL A 91 5.72 24.88 2.39
CA VAL A 91 6.49 23.95 1.57
C VAL A 91 5.58 22.80 1.15
N LEU A 92 5.57 22.50 -0.14
CA LEU A 92 4.81 21.42 -0.75
C LEU A 92 5.74 20.49 -1.54
N VAL A 93 5.43 19.21 -1.54
CA VAL A 93 6.06 18.18 -2.38
C VAL A 93 5.17 17.98 -3.60
N LEU A 94 5.71 18.21 -4.78
CA LEU A 94 5.12 17.84 -6.07
C LEU A 94 5.89 16.64 -6.63
N GLU A 95 5.20 15.53 -6.86
CA GLU A 95 5.81 14.29 -7.36
C GLU A 95 4.85 13.52 -8.27
N LYS A 96 5.41 12.58 -9.05
CA LYS A 96 4.63 11.63 -9.85
C LYS A 96 5.04 10.21 -9.49
N ALA A 97 4.16 9.49 -8.80
CA ALA A 97 4.19 8.03 -8.73
C ALA A 97 3.23 7.49 -9.80
N MET A 98 2.27 6.61 -9.46
CA MET A 98 1.17 6.26 -10.39
C MET A 98 0.30 7.44 -10.80
N ARG A 99 0.24 8.48 -9.96
CA ARG A 99 -0.51 9.71 -10.19
C ARG A 99 0.34 10.89 -9.72
N ILE A 100 0.05 12.05 -10.28
CA ILE A 100 0.59 13.30 -9.77
C ILE A 100 0.04 13.51 -8.35
N GLY A 101 0.94 13.81 -7.43
CA GLY A 101 0.68 14.11 -6.03
C GLY A 101 1.17 15.51 -5.67
N LEU A 102 0.39 16.20 -4.85
CA LEU A 102 0.79 17.46 -4.22
C LEU A 102 0.43 17.36 -2.74
N ARG A 103 1.45 17.36 -1.87
CA ARG A 103 1.28 17.09 -0.44
C ARG A 103 2.30 17.86 0.41
N TYR A 104 2.19 17.74 1.73
CA TYR A 104 3.22 18.26 2.64
C TYR A 104 4.40 17.30 2.74
N PRO A 105 5.60 17.82 3.03
CA PRO A 105 6.78 16.98 3.18
C PRO A 105 6.73 16.12 4.44
N ILE A 106 7.30 14.91 4.34
CA ILE A 106 7.54 13.98 5.44
C ILE A 106 9.01 14.12 5.86
N ILE A 107 9.24 14.73 7.03
CA ILE A 107 10.56 15.02 7.57
C ILE A 107 10.97 13.87 8.54
N PRO A 108 12.24 13.40 8.53
CA PRO A 108 13.38 13.90 7.76
C PRO A 108 13.56 13.25 6.37
N ASP A 109 12.74 12.25 6.02
CA ASP A 109 12.89 11.41 4.82
C ASP A 109 13.01 12.21 3.51
N GLU A 110 12.50 13.44 3.46
CA GLU A 110 12.44 14.29 2.26
C GLU A 110 13.39 15.50 2.30
N MET A 111 14.47 15.41 3.08
CA MET A 111 15.46 16.50 3.26
C MET A 111 16.92 16.04 3.12
N ILE A 112 17.16 14.89 2.48
CA ILE A 112 18.49 14.25 2.46
C ILE A 112 19.36 14.75 1.30
N ASP A 113 18.79 14.88 0.11
CA ASP A 113 19.50 15.28 -1.10
C ASP A 113 18.67 16.32 -1.86
N LEU A 114 19.03 17.60 -1.71
CA LEU A 114 18.28 18.75 -2.20
C LEU A 114 19.15 19.65 -3.06
N TYR A 115 18.66 19.98 -4.24
CA TYR A 115 19.32 20.86 -5.20
C TYR A 115 18.44 22.06 -5.50
N ASP A 116 19.00 23.26 -5.51
CA ASP A 116 18.22 24.48 -5.76
C ASP A 116 17.96 24.66 -7.26
N ILE A 117 16.70 24.94 -7.62
CA ILE A 117 16.30 25.26 -8.99
C ILE A 117 16.01 26.77 -9.04
N PRO A 118 16.90 27.59 -9.62
CA PRO A 118 16.73 29.04 -9.57
C PRO A 118 15.52 29.48 -10.40
N LEU A 119 14.72 30.37 -9.81
CA LEU A 119 13.59 30.99 -10.50
C LEU A 119 14.09 32.02 -11.52
N THR A 120 13.32 32.20 -12.59
CA THR A 120 13.65 33.19 -13.63
C THR A 120 13.47 34.61 -13.06
N PRO A 121 14.51 35.47 -13.06
CA PRO A 121 14.40 36.83 -12.55
C PRO A 121 13.28 37.60 -13.23
N ASN A 122 12.52 38.39 -12.44
CA ASN A 122 11.42 39.24 -12.92
C ASN A 122 10.25 38.51 -13.61
N LYS A 123 10.19 37.18 -13.54
CA LYS A 123 9.08 36.38 -14.04
C LYS A 123 8.42 35.65 -12.87
N PRO A 124 7.43 36.27 -12.19
CA PRO A 124 6.75 35.63 -11.07
C PRO A 124 6.11 34.33 -11.55
N LEU A 125 6.24 33.29 -10.74
CA LEU A 125 5.73 31.96 -11.03
C LEU A 125 4.80 31.53 -9.91
N THR A 126 3.57 31.14 -10.24
CA THR A 126 2.61 30.57 -9.29
C THR A 126 2.53 29.06 -9.43
N LEU A 127 1.96 28.38 -8.44
CA LEU A 127 1.76 26.93 -8.48
C LEU A 127 0.80 26.50 -9.61
N ASN A 128 -0.24 27.30 -9.88
CA ASN A 128 -1.15 27.11 -11.01
C ASN A 128 -0.41 27.20 -12.34
N GLN A 129 0.46 28.20 -12.52
CA GLN A 129 1.28 28.33 -13.73
C GLN A 129 2.25 27.15 -13.87
N LEU A 130 2.94 26.76 -12.79
CA LEU A 130 3.87 25.64 -12.79
C LEU A 130 3.21 24.35 -13.31
N ILE A 131 2.05 23.99 -12.74
CA ILE A 131 1.36 22.75 -13.05
C ILE A 131 0.62 22.85 -14.39
N SER A 132 -0.06 23.96 -14.67
CA SER A 132 -0.82 24.11 -15.93
C SER A 132 0.10 24.15 -17.14
N THR A 133 1.27 24.79 -17.07
CA THR A 133 2.23 24.80 -18.19
C THR A 133 2.69 23.38 -18.53
N ALA A 134 3.03 22.59 -17.51
CA ALA A 134 3.45 21.20 -17.69
C ALA A 134 2.30 20.26 -18.14
N LEU A 135 1.04 20.64 -17.90
CA LEU A 135 -0.13 19.87 -18.31
C LEU A 135 -0.43 19.94 -19.81
N HIS A 136 -0.08 21.05 -20.47
CA HIS A 136 -0.46 21.29 -21.86
C HIS A 136 0.42 20.55 -22.89
N THR A 137 1.46 19.87 -22.44
CA THR A 137 2.48 19.26 -23.31
C THR A 137 2.19 17.82 -23.72
N GLY A 138 1.15 17.16 -23.19
CA GLY A 138 0.75 15.84 -23.70
C GLY A 138 0.03 14.92 -22.71
N LYS A 139 -0.51 13.81 -23.24
CA LYS A 139 -1.23 12.78 -22.45
C LYS A 139 -0.31 12.05 -21.47
N ASP A 140 0.98 11.97 -21.79
CA ASP A 140 1.98 11.21 -21.03
C ASP A 140 2.30 11.85 -19.67
N PHE A 141 1.93 13.12 -19.48
CA PHE A 141 2.06 13.80 -18.19
C PHE A 141 1.31 13.06 -17.07
N PHE A 142 0.19 12.41 -17.39
CA PHE A 142 -0.64 11.71 -16.39
C PHE A 142 -0.40 10.21 -16.30
N ILE A 143 0.05 9.57 -17.38
CA ILE A 143 0.26 8.12 -17.42
C ILE A 143 1.63 7.84 -16.81
N TYR A 144 1.74 6.83 -15.94
CA TYR A 144 3.03 6.35 -15.44
C TYR A 144 3.38 5.08 -16.20
N ASP A 145 4.56 5.02 -16.82
CA ASP A 145 5.07 3.81 -17.46
C ASP A 145 6.59 3.75 -17.30
N ALA A 146 7.05 2.91 -16.38
CA ALA A 146 8.48 2.70 -16.14
C ALA A 146 9.19 2.07 -17.36
N GLY A 147 8.47 1.35 -18.23
CA GLY A 147 9.03 0.69 -19.41
C GLY A 147 9.30 1.64 -20.59
N GLU A 148 8.62 2.78 -20.65
CA GLU A 148 8.80 3.81 -21.70
C GLU A 148 9.44 5.09 -21.14
N ASN A 149 10.25 4.97 -20.08
CA ASN A 149 10.95 6.09 -19.43
C ASN A 149 10.00 7.20 -18.94
N ASN A 150 8.74 6.88 -18.61
CA ASN A 150 7.78 7.83 -18.06
C ASN A 150 7.71 7.70 -16.53
N MET A 151 8.83 8.05 -15.89
CA MET A 151 9.07 7.92 -14.46
C MET A 151 8.95 9.26 -13.72
N CYS A 152 9.11 9.21 -12.38
CA CYS A 152 9.16 10.39 -11.52
C CYS A 152 10.25 11.40 -11.93
N GLN A 153 11.40 10.92 -12.40
CA GLN A 153 12.52 11.75 -12.86
C GLN A 153 12.13 12.55 -14.12
N THR A 154 11.66 11.86 -15.15
CA THR A 154 11.18 12.46 -16.40
C THR A 154 10.06 13.47 -16.14
N PHE A 155 9.17 13.18 -15.19
CA PHE A 155 8.15 14.14 -14.78
C PHE A 155 8.73 15.42 -14.19
N VAL A 156 9.70 15.31 -13.28
CA VAL A 156 10.32 16.49 -12.67
C VAL A 156 11.12 17.30 -13.69
N GLU A 157 11.94 16.62 -14.49
CA GLU A 157 12.69 17.22 -15.61
C GLU A 157 11.76 17.99 -16.54
N HIS A 158 10.66 17.35 -16.95
CA HIS A 158 9.66 17.94 -17.83
C HIS A 158 8.93 19.15 -17.22
N VAL A 159 8.57 19.09 -15.93
CA VAL A 159 7.98 20.24 -15.23
C VAL A 159 8.94 21.43 -15.22
N ILE A 160 10.24 21.19 -15.01
CA ILE A 160 11.27 22.23 -15.00
C ILE A 160 11.46 22.82 -16.40
N GLU A 161 11.57 21.96 -17.41
CA GLU A 161 11.77 22.36 -18.81
C GLU A 161 10.60 23.20 -19.33
N CYS A 162 9.36 22.73 -19.17
CA CYS A 162 8.18 23.41 -19.69
C CYS A 162 7.95 24.79 -19.06
N ASN A 163 8.39 24.99 -17.83
CA ASN A 163 8.31 26.27 -17.15
C ASN A 163 9.50 27.20 -17.47
N GLY A 164 10.42 26.78 -18.35
CA GLY A 164 11.59 27.54 -18.74
C GLY A 164 12.58 27.74 -17.60
N LEU A 165 12.63 26.79 -16.66
CA LEU A 165 13.52 26.86 -15.49
C LEU A 165 14.89 26.23 -15.75
N MET A 166 14.98 25.34 -16.75
CA MET A 166 16.23 24.65 -17.11
C MET A 166 17.42 25.61 -17.37
N PRO A 167 17.28 26.71 -18.15
CA PRO A 167 18.39 27.62 -18.41
C PRO A 167 18.93 28.35 -17.18
N ASN A 168 18.17 28.36 -16.07
CA ASN A 168 18.60 29.00 -14.84
C ASN A 168 19.51 28.09 -14.00
N ILE A 169 19.59 26.79 -14.32
CA ILE A 169 20.40 25.82 -13.61
C ILE A 169 21.81 25.85 -14.19
N VAL A 170 22.72 26.53 -13.50
CA VAL A 170 24.15 26.62 -13.88
C VAL A 170 25.03 25.61 -13.16
N ASP A 171 24.53 25.06 -12.05
CA ASP A 171 25.25 24.09 -11.25
C ASP A 171 25.18 22.70 -11.90
N GLN A 172 26.35 22.12 -12.18
CA GLN A 172 26.45 20.83 -12.85
C GLN A 172 25.87 19.70 -11.99
N ALA A 173 26.03 19.74 -10.66
CA ALA A 173 25.49 18.70 -9.79
C ALA A 173 23.96 18.64 -9.85
N THR A 174 23.30 19.80 -9.94
CA THR A 174 21.86 19.90 -10.14
C THR A 174 21.42 19.38 -11.50
N LEU A 175 22.16 19.70 -12.57
CA LEU A 175 21.89 19.16 -13.91
C LEU A 175 22.02 17.64 -13.95
N ASP A 176 23.08 17.10 -13.34
CA ASP A 176 23.31 15.66 -13.25
C ASP A 176 22.24 14.97 -12.41
N ALA A 177 21.78 15.61 -11.32
CA ALA A 177 20.69 15.13 -10.48
C ALA A 177 19.32 15.16 -11.17
N LEU A 178 19.11 16.09 -12.11
CA LEU A 178 17.89 16.20 -12.90
C LEU A 178 17.77 15.12 -13.98
N LYS A 179 18.92 14.66 -14.51
CA LYS A 179 18.99 13.75 -15.64
C LYS A 179 18.18 12.49 -15.36
N SER A 180 17.18 12.24 -16.20
CA SER A 180 16.38 11.01 -16.11
C SER A 180 17.22 9.76 -16.40
N MET A 181 16.97 8.71 -15.64
CA MET A 181 17.57 7.40 -15.90
C MET A 181 16.91 6.76 -17.11
N ASP A 182 17.71 6.17 -18.00
CA ASP A 182 17.23 5.37 -19.12
C ASP A 182 16.83 3.98 -18.60
N ALA A 183 15.64 3.93 -18.01
CA ALA A 183 15.05 2.70 -17.49
C ALA A 183 14.90 1.65 -18.60
N LYS A 184 14.66 2.06 -19.85
CA LYS A 184 14.58 1.17 -21.01
C LYS A 184 15.93 0.50 -21.27
N ALA A 185 17.03 1.26 -21.27
CA ALA A 185 18.37 0.68 -21.38
C ALA A 185 18.68 -0.28 -20.23
N LEU A 186 18.33 0.09 -18.98
CA LEU A 186 18.51 -0.78 -17.81
C LEU A 186 17.68 -2.07 -17.92
N ILE A 187 16.40 -1.97 -18.30
CA ILE A 187 15.49 -3.11 -18.42
C ILE A 187 15.88 -4.01 -19.60
N SER A 188 16.43 -3.44 -20.68
CA SER A 188 16.85 -4.23 -21.85
C SER A 188 17.92 -5.27 -21.53
N THR A 189 18.72 -5.07 -20.47
CA THR A 189 19.71 -6.04 -20.00
C THR A 189 19.11 -7.37 -19.55
N LEU A 190 17.82 -7.37 -19.23
CA LEU A 190 17.08 -8.56 -18.82
C LEU A 190 16.66 -9.45 -20.00
N GLY A 191 16.83 -8.98 -21.24
CA GLY A 191 16.43 -9.72 -22.45
C GLY A 191 14.96 -10.14 -22.41
N SER A 192 14.70 -11.43 -22.66
CA SER A 192 13.36 -12.02 -22.60
C SER A 192 12.72 -12.01 -21.19
N ARG A 193 13.49 -11.73 -20.13
CA ARG A 193 13.02 -11.65 -18.73
C ARG A 193 12.53 -10.25 -18.34
N SER A 194 12.59 -9.28 -19.23
CA SER A 194 12.14 -7.89 -19.00
C SER A 194 10.68 -7.80 -18.55
N THR A 195 9.79 -8.67 -19.05
CA THR A 195 8.37 -8.72 -18.65
C THR A 195 8.16 -9.07 -17.18
N ILE A 196 9.01 -9.95 -16.62
CA ILE A 196 8.93 -10.37 -15.21
C ILE A 196 9.34 -9.22 -14.29
N VAL A 197 10.38 -8.47 -14.67
CA VAL A 197 10.85 -7.32 -13.88
C VAL A 197 9.91 -6.14 -14.02
N LYS A 198 9.31 -5.88 -15.19
CA LYS A 198 8.24 -4.89 -15.33
C LYS A 198 7.11 -5.18 -14.33
N GLY A 199 6.68 -6.44 -14.23
CA GLY A 199 5.71 -6.89 -13.23
C GLY A 199 6.17 -6.65 -11.79
N ALA A 200 7.43 -6.92 -11.45
CA ALA A 200 7.98 -6.70 -10.11
C ALA A 200 8.13 -5.21 -9.76
N THR A 201 8.51 -4.35 -10.71
CA THR A 201 8.60 -2.90 -10.54
C THR A 201 7.21 -2.27 -10.39
N ASP A 202 6.23 -2.72 -11.17
CA ASP A 202 4.83 -2.29 -11.06
C ASP A 202 4.20 -2.74 -9.73
N LEU A 203 4.55 -3.94 -9.26
CA LEU A 203 4.21 -4.44 -7.91
C LEU A 203 4.85 -3.59 -6.82
N ALA A 204 6.14 -3.27 -6.91
CA ALA A 204 6.83 -2.42 -5.93
C ALA A 204 6.23 -1.01 -5.87
N ALA A 205 5.88 -0.43 -7.02
CA ALA A 205 5.16 0.83 -7.10
C ALA A 205 3.75 0.76 -6.49
N SER A 206 3.06 -0.37 -6.66
CA SER A 206 1.75 -0.64 -6.06
C SER A 206 1.84 -0.85 -4.54
N CYS A 207 2.87 -1.53 -4.04
CA CYS A 207 3.13 -1.69 -2.61
C CYS A 207 3.48 -0.35 -1.93
N HIS A 208 4.20 0.55 -2.62
CA HIS A 208 4.48 1.90 -2.13
C HIS A 208 3.20 2.73 -1.91
N LYS A 209 2.14 2.50 -2.71
CA LYS A 209 0.83 3.16 -2.53
C LYS A 209 0.14 2.76 -1.22
N LEU A 210 0.18 1.48 -0.86
CA LEU A 210 -0.45 0.96 0.36
C LEU A 210 0.21 1.50 1.64
N VAL A 211 1.53 1.71 1.61
CA VAL A 211 2.29 2.18 2.77
C VAL A 211 2.15 3.69 3.02
N PHE A 212 1.95 4.51 1.99
CA PHE A 212 2.01 5.98 2.13
C PHE A 212 0.66 6.71 1.98
N ASP A 213 -0.40 6.10 1.42
CA ASP A 213 -1.70 6.77 1.25
C ASP A 213 -2.66 6.62 2.46
N ASN A 214 -2.41 5.73 3.42
CA ASN A 214 -3.28 5.55 4.59
C ASN A 214 -2.82 6.36 5.82
N LYS A 215 -3.71 7.26 6.26
CA LYS A 215 -3.60 8.02 7.52
C LYS A 215 -3.85 7.08 8.70
N ILE A 216 -2.80 6.44 9.23
CA ILE A 216 -2.85 5.86 10.58
C ILE A 216 -2.98 7.01 11.58
N LYS A 217 -4.20 7.30 12.02
CA LYS A 217 -4.43 8.02 13.27
C LYS A 217 -4.44 7.01 14.41
N LEU A 218 -3.31 6.85 15.10
CA LEU A 218 -3.35 6.33 16.47
C LEU A 218 -4.19 7.29 17.32
N LYS A 219 -5.42 6.85 17.67
CA LYS A 219 -6.17 7.47 18.77
C LYS A 219 -5.45 7.07 20.06
N ASN A 220 -4.72 8.00 20.66
CA ASN A 220 -4.42 7.89 22.09
C ASN A 220 -5.74 8.05 22.85
N SER A 221 -6.05 7.07 23.69
CA SER A 221 -7.11 7.17 24.69
C SER A 221 -6.86 8.36 25.62
N LYS A 222 -7.85 9.23 25.78
CA LYS A 222 -7.82 10.25 26.85
C LYS A 222 -7.82 9.54 28.21
N PRO A 223 -7.07 10.02 29.22
CA PRO A 223 -7.28 9.57 30.59
C PRO A 223 -8.70 9.95 31.03
N LYS A 224 -9.36 9.02 31.71
CA LYS A 224 -10.64 9.26 32.39
C LYS A 224 -10.38 10.15 33.59
N GLU A 225 -10.94 11.36 33.59
CA GLU A 225 -11.27 12.05 34.83
C GLU A 225 -12.78 12.28 34.87
N PHE A 226 -13.39 11.76 35.94
CA PHE A 226 -14.77 12.00 36.30
C PHE A 226 -14.86 13.38 36.96
N ILE A 227 -15.74 14.23 36.44
CA ILE A 227 -16.36 15.31 37.21
C ILE A 227 -17.86 15.26 36.91
N SER A 228 -18.65 15.13 37.97
CA SER A 228 -20.10 15.04 37.94
C SER A 228 -20.79 16.41 38.06
N LEU A 229 -22.02 16.46 37.53
CA LEU A 229 -23.17 17.37 37.79
C LEU A 229 -23.35 18.56 36.82
N PRO A 230 -24.57 19.12 36.67
CA PRO A 230 -25.90 18.49 36.59
C PRO A 230 -26.78 19.00 35.41
N ASN A 231 -27.82 18.21 35.10
CA ASN A 231 -29.09 18.50 34.40
C ASN A 231 -29.22 19.73 33.48
N ALA A 232 -29.49 19.47 32.19
CA ALA A 232 -30.23 20.39 31.33
C ALA A 232 -31.22 19.61 30.46
N ASN A 233 -32.50 19.98 30.55
CA ASN A 233 -33.61 19.46 29.77
C ASN A 233 -33.44 19.80 28.28
N ILE A 234 -33.61 18.81 27.40
CA ILE A 234 -33.76 19.03 25.95
C ILE A 234 -35.10 18.46 25.49
N ILE A 235 -35.92 19.36 24.97
CA ILE A 235 -37.21 19.13 24.33
C ILE A 235 -36.98 18.39 23.00
N ARG A 236 -37.61 17.22 22.83
CA ARG A 236 -37.65 16.47 21.56
C ARG A 236 -38.67 17.10 20.61
N SER A 237 -38.25 17.44 19.38
CA SER A 237 -39.16 17.61 18.25
C SER A 237 -39.04 16.42 17.29
N LYS A 238 -40.19 15.99 16.78
CA LYS A 238 -40.39 14.80 15.94
C LYS A 238 -40.07 15.11 14.48
N SER A 239 -39.19 14.33 13.86
CA SER A 239 -39.20 14.10 12.41
C SER A 239 -38.66 12.69 12.12
N THR A 240 -39.51 11.70 12.34
CA THR A 240 -39.17 10.26 12.23
C THR A 240 -39.15 9.78 10.77
N ASN A 241 -39.79 10.49 9.84
CA ASN A 241 -39.97 10.02 8.46
C ASN A 241 -38.79 10.34 7.53
N ALA A 242 -38.03 11.40 7.79
CA ALA A 242 -36.86 11.75 6.98
C ALA A 242 -35.65 10.84 7.27
N ILE A 243 -35.52 10.38 8.53
CA ILE A 243 -34.45 9.48 8.95
C ILE A 243 -34.65 8.09 8.33
N LEU A 244 -35.88 7.58 8.30
CA LEU A 244 -36.22 6.30 7.67
C LEU A 244 -35.97 6.29 6.14
N GLN A 245 -36.22 7.40 5.45
CA GLN A 245 -35.88 7.51 4.03
C GLN A 245 -34.37 7.60 3.79
N LEU A 246 -33.63 8.29 4.66
CA LEU A 246 -32.17 8.35 4.57
C LEU A 246 -31.54 6.98 4.88
N GLU A 247 -32.04 6.26 5.88
CA GLU A 247 -31.56 4.91 6.22
C GLU A 247 -31.80 3.93 5.07
N ASN A 248 -32.97 3.96 4.42
CA ASN A 248 -33.25 3.09 3.29
C ASN A 248 -32.42 3.41 2.05
N ASN A 249 -32.17 4.70 1.75
CA ASN A 249 -31.33 5.12 0.63
C ASN A 249 -29.84 4.83 0.87
N VAL A 250 -29.36 4.92 2.12
CA VAL A 250 -28.01 4.50 2.49
C VAL A 250 -27.88 2.98 2.40
N ARG A 251 -28.91 2.21 2.79
CA ARG A 251 -28.91 0.74 2.69
C ARG A 251 -28.90 0.24 1.24
N SER A 252 -29.66 0.88 0.35
CA SER A 252 -29.68 0.52 -1.08
C SER A 252 -28.37 0.91 -1.78
N SER A 253 -27.80 2.06 -1.43
CA SER A 253 -26.49 2.50 -1.97
C SER A 253 -25.32 1.65 -1.47
N PHE A 254 -25.43 1.06 -0.27
CA PHE A 254 -24.47 0.06 0.24
C PHE A 254 -24.60 -1.31 -0.44
N GLN A 255 -25.79 -1.67 -0.93
CA GLN A 255 -25.99 -2.92 -1.67
C GLN A 255 -25.39 -2.87 -3.09
N GLU A 256 -25.42 -1.72 -3.77
CA GLU A 256 -24.85 -1.57 -5.12
C GLU A 256 -23.31 -1.48 -5.13
N PHE A 257 -22.67 -1.12 -4.02
CA PHE A 257 -21.20 -1.09 -3.90
C PHE A 257 -20.56 -2.43 -3.51
N ASN A 258 -21.37 -3.47 -3.25
CA ASN A 258 -20.91 -4.73 -2.67
C ASN A 258 -20.68 -5.87 -3.68
N THR A 259 -20.86 -5.71 -4.99
CA THR A 259 -20.82 -6.88 -5.90
C THR A 259 -19.44 -7.38 -6.33
N ILE A 260 -18.33 -6.89 -5.76
CA ILE A 260 -17.00 -7.46 -5.99
C ILE A 260 -16.64 -8.33 -4.79
N PHE A 261 -17.32 -9.49 -4.67
CA PHE A 261 -16.90 -10.54 -3.75
C PHE A 261 -15.86 -11.43 -4.42
N ASP A 262 -14.88 -11.88 -3.63
CA ASP A 262 -13.79 -12.70 -4.14
C ASP A 262 -14.32 -14.10 -4.51
N ILE A 263 -13.93 -14.59 -5.70
CA ILE A 263 -14.22 -15.94 -6.22
C ILE A 263 -13.24 -16.98 -5.66
N SER A 264 -12.65 -16.69 -4.50
CA SER A 264 -11.63 -17.51 -3.84
C SER A 264 -12.06 -18.95 -3.62
N GLY A 265 -13.35 -19.20 -3.36
CA GLY A 265 -13.90 -20.55 -3.27
C GLY A 265 -13.67 -21.39 -4.54
N ASP A 266 -14.01 -20.87 -5.71
CA ASP A 266 -13.82 -21.62 -6.97
C ASP A 266 -12.33 -21.81 -7.29
N ALA A 267 -11.49 -20.81 -7.01
CA ALA A 267 -10.04 -20.92 -7.18
C ALA A 267 -9.42 -22.00 -6.28
N LEU A 268 -9.85 -22.07 -5.01
CA LEU A 268 -9.44 -23.12 -4.09
C LEU A 268 -9.92 -24.51 -4.55
N ARG A 269 -11.13 -24.60 -5.12
CA ARG A 269 -11.63 -25.87 -5.68
C ARG A 269 -10.76 -26.36 -6.83
N GLU A 270 -10.34 -25.47 -7.73
CA GLU A 270 -9.43 -25.84 -8.83
C GLU A 270 -8.07 -26.34 -8.30
N ALA A 271 -7.59 -25.83 -7.16
CA ALA A 271 -6.35 -26.28 -6.55
C ALA A 271 -6.37 -27.76 -6.08
N LEU A 272 -7.55 -28.32 -5.79
CA LEU A 272 -7.71 -29.75 -5.51
C LEU A 272 -7.39 -30.63 -6.73
N ASN A 273 -7.65 -30.12 -7.93
CA ASN A 273 -7.48 -30.85 -9.17
C ASN A 273 -6.05 -30.75 -9.75
N VAL A 274 -5.17 -30.00 -9.09
CA VAL A 274 -3.76 -29.89 -9.49
C VAL A 274 -3.09 -31.25 -9.38
N GLN A 275 -2.27 -31.61 -10.37
CA GLN A 275 -1.46 -32.83 -10.33
C GLN A 275 -0.29 -32.66 -9.36
N TRP A 276 -0.53 -32.95 -8.09
CA TRP A 276 0.48 -32.96 -7.05
C TRP A 276 1.46 -34.12 -7.25
N ARG A 277 2.75 -33.89 -6.96
CA ARG A 277 3.73 -34.99 -6.93
C ARG A 277 3.33 -35.97 -5.84
N LEU A 278 3.15 -37.23 -6.22
CA LEU A 278 2.91 -38.31 -5.27
C LEU A 278 4.18 -38.56 -4.46
N ASN A 279 4.02 -38.91 -3.20
CA ASN A 279 5.14 -39.49 -2.44
C ASN A 279 5.46 -40.83 -3.08
N ASN A 280 6.71 -41.00 -3.53
CA ASN A 280 7.22 -42.33 -3.82
C ASN A 280 7.49 -43.00 -2.47
N ASP A 281 7.02 -44.23 -2.27
CA ASP A 281 7.16 -44.97 -1.01
C ASP A 281 8.62 -45.15 -0.54
N ASN A 282 9.60 -44.88 -1.41
CA ASN A 282 11.04 -44.99 -1.13
C ASN A 282 11.75 -43.67 -0.85
N ASP A 283 11.10 -42.52 -1.06
CA ASP A 283 11.69 -41.20 -0.75
C ASP A 283 11.27 -40.77 0.66
N LEU A 284 12.22 -40.74 1.59
CA LEU A 284 12.07 -40.21 2.97
C LEU A 284 11.73 -38.71 3.02
N ILE A 285 11.51 -38.06 1.88
CA ILE A 285 11.17 -36.64 1.77
C ILE A 285 9.65 -36.55 1.62
N PHE A 286 8.98 -36.11 2.68
CA PHE A 286 7.55 -35.77 2.63
C PHE A 286 7.34 -34.64 1.62
N ASN A 287 6.62 -34.90 0.53
CA ASN A 287 6.15 -33.83 -0.35
C ASN A 287 4.95 -33.15 0.32
N GLU A 288 5.21 -32.05 1.02
CA GLU A 288 4.16 -31.18 1.54
C GLU A 288 3.47 -30.47 0.36
N LYS A 289 2.15 -30.64 0.21
CA LYS A 289 1.36 -29.89 -0.75
C LYS A 289 1.00 -28.54 -0.11
N LEU A 290 1.38 -27.44 -0.76
CA LEU A 290 1.17 -26.10 -0.25
C LEU A 290 0.34 -25.29 -1.24
N VAL A 291 -0.76 -24.71 -0.77
CA VAL A 291 -1.56 -23.73 -1.51
C VAL A 291 -1.46 -22.38 -0.80
N ILE A 292 -1.20 -21.33 -1.57
CA ILE A 292 -1.16 -19.95 -1.08
C ILE A 292 -2.32 -19.18 -1.69
N LEU A 293 -3.29 -18.79 -0.85
CA LEU A 293 -4.39 -17.90 -1.25
C LEU A 293 -4.01 -16.46 -0.94
N ILE A 294 -3.96 -15.61 -1.97
CA ILE A 294 -3.72 -14.17 -1.84
C ILE A 294 -5.05 -13.47 -2.15
N THR A 295 -5.58 -12.70 -1.20
CA THR A 295 -6.91 -12.10 -1.30
C THR A 295 -6.94 -10.71 -0.65
N ASP A 296 -7.70 -9.77 -1.20
CA ASP A 296 -7.91 -8.43 -0.65
C ASP A 296 -9.35 -8.18 -0.18
N GLY A 297 -10.20 -9.21 -0.23
CA GLY A 297 -11.64 -9.07 -0.04
C GLY A 297 -12.28 -10.23 0.71
N ALA A 298 -13.55 -10.03 1.07
CA ALA A 298 -14.36 -11.08 1.67
C ALA A 298 -14.62 -12.20 0.65
N PRO A 299 -14.60 -13.46 1.08
CA PRO A 299 -14.96 -14.58 0.22
C PRO A 299 -16.46 -14.54 -0.05
N ASN A 300 -16.84 -15.01 -1.23
CA ASN A 300 -18.25 -15.25 -1.53
C ASN A 300 -18.87 -16.21 -0.49
N GLY A 301 -20.10 -15.93 -0.05
CA GLY A 301 -20.79 -16.71 0.99
C GLY A 301 -20.65 -16.19 2.42
N LEU A 302 -19.67 -15.33 2.72
CA LEU A 302 -19.48 -14.82 4.08
C LEU A 302 -20.50 -13.73 4.44
N PHE A 303 -20.67 -12.74 3.54
CA PHE A 303 -21.62 -11.63 3.72
C PHE A 303 -22.78 -11.67 2.71
N THR A 304 -22.74 -12.59 1.77
CA THR A 304 -23.73 -12.79 0.72
C THR A 304 -24.18 -14.24 0.65
N PRO A 305 -25.31 -14.54 0.01
CA PRO A 305 -25.64 -15.91 -0.35
C PRO A 305 -24.49 -16.51 -1.14
N LEU A 306 -24.10 -17.73 -0.77
CA LEU A 306 -23.02 -18.44 -1.44
C LEU A 306 -23.36 -18.65 -2.93
N ASN A 307 -22.50 -18.15 -3.80
CA ASN A 307 -22.56 -18.40 -5.24
C ASN A 307 -21.20 -18.94 -5.72
N GLY A 308 -21.12 -20.25 -5.96
CA GLY A 308 -19.87 -20.96 -6.28
C GLY A 308 -19.51 -21.98 -5.21
N ALA A 309 -18.25 -22.40 -5.19
CA ALA A 309 -17.76 -23.37 -4.23
C ALA A 309 -17.61 -22.78 -2.81
N ASP A 310 -17.97 -23.56 -1.79
CA ASP A 310 -17.88 -23.21 -0.38
C ASP A 310 -16.41 -23.31 0.11
N PRO A 311 -15.74 -22.19 0.48
CA PRO A 311 -14.34 -22.23 0.92
C PRO A 311 -14.11 -23.09 2.16
N TRP A 312 -15.09 -23.20 3.06
CA TRP A 312 -14.99 -24.03 4.26
C TRP A 312 -14.99 -25.52 3.91
N ILE A 313 -15.92 -25.94 3.05
CA ILE A 313 -15.96 -27.33 2.54
C ILE A 313 -14.64 -27.67 1.87
N ILE A 314 -14.11 -26.77 1.04
CA ILE A 314 -12.83 -26.96 0.36
C ILE A 314 -11.66 -27.08 1.34
N SER A 315 -11.62 -26.26 2.41
CA SER A 315 -10.56 -26.39 3.42
C SER A 315 -10.59 -27.75 4.13
N ASN A 316 -11.77 -28.35 4.32
CA ASN A 316 -11.89 -29.70 4.85
C ASN A 316 -11.37 -30.75 3.87
N GLU A 317 -11.55 -30.54 2.57
CA GLU A 317 -10.98 -31.40 1.53
C GLU A 317 -9.46 -31.26 1.47
N PHE A 318 -8.93 -30.04 1.58
CA PHE A 318 -7.49 -29.79 1.70
C PHE A 318 -6.90 -30.53 2.88
N HIS A 319 -7.54 -30.47 4.06
CA HIS A 319 -7.12 -31.20 5.24
C HIS A 319 -7.05 -32.72 4.98
N ARG A 320 -8.07 -33.31 4.36
CA ARG A 320 -8.10 -34.75 4.01
C ARG A 320 -7.01 -35.14 3.01
N GLU A 321 -6.72 -34.27 2.05
CA GLU A 321 -5.74 -34.48 0.99
C GLU A 321 -4.30 -34.12 1.39
N ASN A 322 -4.09 -33.77 2.68
CA ASN A 322 -2.83 -33.30 3.25
C ASN A 322 -2.25 -32.09 2.47
N ILE A 323 -3.12 -31.13 2.15
CA ILE A 323 -2.79 -29.84 1.52
C ILE A 323 -2.84 -28.76 2.58
N THR A 324 -1.71 -28.11 2.82
CA THR A 324 -1.62 -26.96 3.73
C THR A 324 -2.04 -25.69 2.99
N LEU A 325 -3.02 -24.96 3.54
CA LEU A 325 -3.47 -23.66 3.04
C LEU A 325 -2.82 -22.54 3.85
N VAL A 326 -2.06 -21.69 3.16
CA VAL A 326 -1.61 -20.40 3.69
C VAL A 326 -2.46 -19.31 3.07
N VAL A 327 -3.09 -18.48 3.90
CA VAL A 327 -3.91 -17.36 3.42
C VAL A 327 -3.20 -16.05 3.70
N VAL A 328 -3.22 -15.16 2.73
CA VAL A 328 -2.44 -13.94 2.68
C VAL A 328 -3.38 -12.78 2.34
N GLY A 329 -3.71 -11.95 3.33
CA GLY A 329 -4.69 -10.86 3.22
C GLY A 329 -4.08 -9.52 2.81
N VAL A 330 -4.42 -8.96 1.64
CA VAL A 330 -3.76 -7.83 0.96
C VAL A 330 -4.55 -6.51 1.02
N ALA A 331 -5.33 -6.22 2.06
CA ALA A 331 -5.98 -4.90 2.19
C ALA A 331 -6.62 -4.72 3.57
N GLU A 332 -6.92 -3.49 3.99
CA GLU A 332 -7.68 -3.23 5.22
C GLU A 332 -9.10 -3.85 5.19
N SER A 333 -9.69 -4.05 4.00
CA SER A 333 -10.98 -4.73 3.83
C SER A 333 -10.95 -6.19 4.31
N ILE A 334 -9.76 -6.82 4.35
CA ILE A 334 -9.61 -8.18 4.84
C ILE A 334 -9.78 -8.27 6.36
N ASN A 335 -9.55 -7.17 7.10
CA ASN A 335 -9.57 -7.15 8.55
C ASN A 335 -10.93 -7.60 9.12
N GLU A 336 -12.02 -7.37 8.36
CA GLU A 336 -13.36 -7.84 8.73
C GLU A 336 -13.55 -9.35 8.53
N CYS A 337 -12.62 -10.02 7.85
CA CYS A 337 -12.62 -11.43 7.51
C CYS A 337 -11.42 -12.20 8.11
N ASP A 338 -10.59 -11.56 8.93
CA ASP A 338 -9.37 -12.16 9.51
C ASP A 338 -9.67 -13.46 10.26
N ASP A 339 -10.69 -13.45 11.13
CA ASP A 339 -11.11 -14.64 11.89
C ASP A 339 -11.51 -15.79 10.96
N PHE A 340 -12.17 -15.47 9.85
CA PHE A 340 -12.59 -16.45 8.86
C PHE A 340 -11.41 -17.07 8.12
N TYR A 341 -10.51 -16.25 7.57
CA TYR A 341 -9.34 -16.73 6.85
C TYR A 341 -8.34 -17.44 7.78
N CYS A 342 -8.27 -17.01 9.04
CA CYS A 342 -7.53 -17.69 10.09
C CYS A 342 -8.08 -19.08 10.35
N ALA A 343 -9.41 -19.23 10.47
CA ALA A 343 -10.05 -20.53 10.63
C ALA A 343 -9.82 -21.45 9.43
N LEU A 344 -9.98 -20.93 8.19
CA LEU A 344 -9.71 -21.70 6.97
C LEU A 344 -8.28 -22.24 6.94
N ALA A 345 -7.30 -21.38 7.17
CA ALA A 345 -5.89 -21.76 7.13
C ALA A 345 -5.57 -22.78 8.23
N GLN A 346 -6.02 -22.52 9.47
CA GLN A 346 -5.78 -23.41 10.61
C GLN A 346 -6.42 -24.79 10.45
N ASN A 347 -7.57 -24.89 9.78
CA ASN A 347 -8.22 -26.18 9.49
C ASN A 347 -7.30 -27.13 8.71
N THR A 348 -6.43 -26.57 7.85
CA THR A 348 -5.46 -27.33 7.04
C THR A 348 -4.08 -27.46 7.70
N GLY A 349 -3.91 -27.00 8.95
CA GLY A 349 -2.60 -26.90 9.62
C GLY A 349 -1.74 -25.73 9.12
N GLY A 350 -2.27 -24.88 8.25
CA GLY A 350 -1.60 -23.69 7.73
C GLY A 350 -1.84 -22.44 8.58
N GLN A 351 -1.59 -21.27 7.99
CA GLN A 351 -1.61 -20.00 8.70
C GLN A 351 -2.23 -18.87 7.86
N TYR A 352 -2.99 -18.01 8.52
CA TYR A 352 -3.40 -16.72 7.97
C TYR A 352 -2.37 -15.64 8.30
N ILE A 353 -2.11 -14.82 7.31
CA ILE A 353 -1.07 -13.80 7.29
C ILE A 353 -1.71 -12.50 6.81
N PRO A 354 -1.93 -11.52 7.68
CA PRO A 354 -2.36 -10.21 7.25
C PRO A 354 -1.16 -9.46 6.64
N LEU A 355 -1.21 -9.13 5.35
CA LEU A 355 -0.19 -8.34 4.64
C LEU A 355 -0.22 -6.85 4.99
N VAL A 356 -0.61 -6.49 6.21
CA VAL A 356 -0.12 -5.25 6.82
C VAL A 356 1.41 -5.29 6.96
N ASN A 357 2.03 -6.48 6.94
CA ASN A 357 3.47 -6.75 7.07
C ASN A 357 4.09 -7.56 5.90
N ALA A 358 3.58 -7.44 4.68
CA ALA A 358 3.95 -8.25 3.50
C ALA A 358 5.43 -8.50 3.25
N LYS A 359 6.23 -7.49 3.57
CA LYS A 359 7.65 -7.46 3.31
C LYS A 359 8.40 -8.50 4.15
N ASP A 360 8.07 -8.62 5.43
CA ASP A 360 8.83 -9.43 6.39
C ASP A 360 8.63 -10.93 6.11
N ILE A 361 7.49 -11.33 5.55
CA ILE A 361 7.15 -12.74 5.28
C ILE A 361 7.69 -13.21 3.94
N LEU A 362 7.62 -12.37 2.91
CA LEU A 362 8.28 -12.65 1.64
C LEU A 362 9.79 -12.78 1.84
N GLU A 363 10.37 -11.92 2.69
CA GLU A 363 11.79 -11.91 3.00
C GLU A 363 12.22 -13.07 3.92
N ASN A 364 11.42 -13.49 4.91
CA ASN A 364 11.85 -14.51 5.88
C ASN A 364 11.37 -15.94 5.54
N VAL A 365 10.16 -16.11 5.01
CA VAL A 365 9.58 -17.45 4.78
C VAL A 365 10.02 -18.02 3.45
N ILE A 366 9.87 -17.25 2.37
CA ILE A 366 10.23 -17.73 1.03
C ILE A 366 11.75 -17.89 0.93
N GLN A 367 12.52 -16.94 1.47
CA GLN A 367 13.98 -17.03 1.48
C GLN A 367 14.49 -18.17 2.38
N GLY A 368 13.89 -18.38 3.55
CA GLY A 368 14.29 -19.46 4.48
C GLY A 368 14.02 -20.86 3.94
N VAL A 369 12.92 -21.04 3.22
CA VAL A 369 12.58 -22.31 2.55
C VAL A 369 13.44 -22.54 1.31
N ILE A 370 13.60 -21.52 0.46
CA ILE A 370 14.41 -21.62 -0.77
C ILE A 370 15.87 -21.95 -0.44
N ASN A 371 16.41 -21.41 0.65
CA ASN A 371 17.81 -21.64 1.05
C ASN A 371 18.05 -22.99 1.75
N LYS A 372 17.04 -23.86 1.87
CA LYS A 372 17.11 -25.23 2.46
C LYS A 372 17.53 -25.34 3.92
N GLU A 373 17.77 -24.24 4.63
CA GLU A 373 18.22 -24.26 6.03
C GLU A 373 17.08 -24.44 7.04
N THR A 374 15.82 -24.29 6.61
CA THR A 374 14.64 -24.36 7.49
C THR A 374 13.41 -24.89 6.76
N THR A 375 12.56 -25.61 7.50
CA THR A 375 11.21 -26.03 7.04
C THR A 375 10.25 -24.83 7.07
N PHE A 376 9.19 -24.88 6.26
CA PHE A 376 8.11 -23.87 6.31
C PHE A 376 7.60 -23.66 7.75
N HIS A 377 7.43 -24.76 8.49
CA HIS A 377 6.99 -24.72 9.88
C HIS A 377 7.93 -23.91 10.79
N GLN A 378 9.25 -24.00 10.58
CA GLN A 378 10.24 -23.23 11.33
C GLN A 378 10.23 -21.75 10.93
N CYS A 379 10.14 -21.43 9.63
CA CYS A 379 10.05 -20.05 9.16
C CYS A 379 8.81 -19.34 9.71
N PHE A 380 7.67 -20.01 9.72
CA PHE A 380 6.42 -19.45 10.27
C PHE A 380 6.48 -19.26 11.78
N ARG A 381 7.20 -20.12 12.52
CA ARG A 381 7.46 -19.89 13.96
C ARG A 381 8.26 -18.62 14.22
N TYR A 382 9.23 -18.29 13.37
CA TYR A 382 10.02 -17.06 13.50
C TYR A 382 9.18 -15.81 13.26
N VAL A 383 8.42 -15.78 12.15
CA VAL A 383 7.48 -14.68 11.84
C VAL A 383 6.48 -14.49 12.99
N ARG A 384 5.95 -15.60 13.51
CA ARG A 384 4.99 -15.58 14.63
C ARG A 384 5.58 -14.95 15.90
N MET A 385 6.82 -15.25 16.26
CA MET A 385 7.45 -14.66 17.45
C MET A 385 7.67 -13.16 17.27
N GLU A 386 8.14 -12.75 16.08
CA GLU A 386 8.39 -11.34 15.77
C GLU A 386 7.09 -10.51 15.75
N GLU A 387 5.99 -11.06 15.22
CA GLU A 387 4.68 -10.40 15.24
C GLU A 387 4.04 -10.38 16.64
N ILE A 388 4.21 -11.42 17.45
CA ILE A 388 3.73 -11.44 18.84
C ILE A 388 4.44 -10.38 19.68
N GLU A 389 5.76 -10.21 19.49
CA GLU A 389 6.55 -9.19 20.17
C GLU A 389 6.15 -7.77 19.73
N LYS A 390 5.92 -7.56 18.42
CA LYS A 390 5.50 -6.26 17.86
C LYS A 390 4.05 -5.89 18.20
N ASN A 391 3.15 -6.88 18.36
CA ASN A 391 1.72 -6.68 18.57
C ASN A 391 1.22 -7.13 19.96
N SER A 392 2.01 -6.96 21.03
CA SER A 392 1.67 -7.36 22.41
C SER A 392 0.37 -6.74 23.01
N SER A 393 -0.37 -5.94 22.26
CA SER A 393 -1.74 -5.49 22.56
C SER A 393 -2.86 -6.32 21.92
N PHE A 394 -2.53 -7.27 21.04
CA PHE A 394 -3.49 -8.18 20.40
C PHE A 394 -3.88 -9.30 21.38
N LYS A 395 -5.15 -9.35 21.80
CA LYS A 395 -5.67 -10.38 22.71
C LYS A 395 -5.75 -11.75 22.01
N TYR A 396 -4.62 -12.43 21.89
CA TYR A 396 -4.49 -13.74 21.26
C TYR A 396 -5.39 -14.82 21.90
N SER A 397 -5.74 -14.70 23.18
CA SER A 397 -6.67 -15.63 23.85
C SER A 397 -8.09 -15.53 23.29
N TYR A 398 -8.55 -14.33 22.92
CA TYR A 398 -9.91 -14.11 22.43
C TYR A 398 -10.12 -14.65 21.00
N VAL A 399 -9.11 -14.49 20.14
CA VAL A 399 -9.14 -15.01 18.76
C VAL A 399 -9.02 -16.53 18.75
N LYS A 400 -8.20 -17.11 19.65
CA LYS A 400 -8.01 -18.55 19.75
C LYS A 400 -9.31 -19.30 20.06
N ASP A 401 -10.08 -18.82 21.05
CA ASP A 401 -11.33 -19.49 21.44
C ASP A 401 -12.40 -19.38 20.33
N ARG A 402 -12.43 -18.25 19.60
CA ARG A 402 -13.29 -18.04 18.43
C ARG A 402 -12.97 -18.99 17.29
N VAL A 403 -11.70 -19.10 16.92
CA VAL A 403 -11.27 -19.96 15.81
C VAL A 403 -11.47 -21.43 16.16
N ILE A 404 -11.22 -21.82 17.40
CA ILE A 404 -11.50 -23.19 17.88
C ILE A 404 -13.01 -23.49 17.83
N GLY A 405 -13.86 -22.54 18.24
CA GLY A 405 -15.32 -22.69 18.12
C GLY A 405 -15.76 -22.88 16.66
N MET A 406 -15.24 -22.05 15.74
CA MET A 406 -15.53 -22.19 14.30
C MET A 406 -15.10 -23.57 13.77
N ILE A 407 -13.89 -24.04 14.10
CA ILE A 407 -13.37 -25.33 13.65
C ILE A 407 -14.21 -26.50 14.19
N ASN A 408 -14.64 -26.45 15.45
CA ASN A 408 -15.31 -27.57 16.10
C ASN A 408 -16.82 -27.64 15.81
N GLU A 409 -17.47 -26.50 15.60
CA GLU A 409 -18.94 -26.42 15.58
C GLU A 409 -19.52 -26.21 14.18
N CYS A 410 -18.75 -25.68 13.23
CA CYS A 410 -19.28 -25.32 11.91
C CYS A 410 -19.04 -26.41 10.86
N ARG A 411 -20.10 -26.77 10.12
CA ARG A 411 -20.02 -27.74 9.02
C ARG A 411 -20.12 -27.08 7.65
N THR A 412 -20.67 -25.88 7.58
CA THR A 412 -20.94 -25.13 6.34
C THR A 412 -20.62 -23.65 6.50
N MET A 413 -20.52 -22.91 5.38
CA MET A 413 -20.45 -21.45 5.41
C MET A 413 -21.65 -20.79 6.09
N ASP A 414 -22.84 -21.40 6.02
CA ASP A 414 -24.00 -20.87 6.72
C ASP A 414 -23.87 -20.96 8.24
N ASP A 415 -23.26 -22.03 8.77
CA ASP A 415 -22.96 -22.16 10.20
C ASP A 415 -21.98 -21.06 10.65
N ILE A 416 -20.91 -20.87 9.87
CA ILE A 416 -19.90 -19.82 10.10
C ILE A 416 -20.55 -18.45 10.07
N ARG A 417 -21.37 -18.18 9.06
CA ARG A 417 -22.08 -16.92 8.88
C ARG A 417 -22.98 -16.63 10.08
N ASN A 418 -23.75 -17.62 10.52
CA ASN A 418 -24.63 -17.50 11.68
C ASN A 418 -23.83 -17.23 12.97
N LEU A 419 -22.73 -17.94 13.18
CA LEU A 419 -21.84 -17.74 14.33
C LEU A 419 -21.21 -16.33 14.31
N PHE A 420 -20.80 -15.86 13.14
CA PHE A 420 -20.23 -14.54 12.92
C PHE A 420 -21.23 -13.41 13.26
N PHE A 421 -22.49 -13.55 12.80
CA PHE A 421 -23.54 -12.55 13.04
C PHE A 421 -24.03 -12.56 14.50
N ASN A 422 -24.26 -13.73 15.10
CA ASN A 422 -24.75 -13.85 16.47
C ASN A 422 -23.77 -13.26 17.48
N HIS A 423 -22.46 -13.40 17.25
CA HIS A 423 -21.47 -12.81 18.14
C HIS A 423 -21.34 -11.30 18.00
N ARG A 424 -21.43 -10.75 16.78
CA ARG A 424 -21.36 -9.29 16.56
C ARG A 424 -22.49 -8.57 17.31
N LEU A 425 -23.69 -9.16 17.34
CA LEU A 425 -24.83 -8.62 18.10
C LEU A 425 -24.66 -8.67 19.63
N SER A 426 -23.76 -9.51 20.15
CA SER A 426 -23.46 -9.60 21.59
C SER A 426 -22.35 -8.65 22.07
N THR A 427 -21.59 -8.06 21.14
CA THR A 427 -20.43 -7.19 21.45
C THR A 427 -20.70 -5.69 21.28
N TYR A 428 -21.88 -5.33 20.75
CA TYR A 428 -22.44 -3.98 20.69
C TYR A 428 -23.67 -3.91 21.60
#